data_AF-A0A266M068-F1
#
_entry.id   AF-A0A266M068-F1
#
_cell.length_a   1.000
_cell.length_b   1.000
_cell.length_c   1.000
_cell.angle_alpha   90.00
_cell.angle_beta   90.00
_cell.angle_gamma   90.00
#
_symmetry.space_group_name_H-M   'P 1'
#
loop_
_entity.id
_entity.type
_entity.pdbx_description
1 polymer ?
#
loop_
_entity_poly.entity_id
_entity_poly.type
_entity_poly.pdbx_seq_one_letter_code
_entity_poly.pdbx_strand_id
1 'polypeptide(L)'
;MQGVIGLRAARLWLAALLALAVVGCASVEPPEFKRLPERVELNGVPFFRGNANQGAPQTLAGMLGEQRIRITPGLLVKPLKLPGAEASLQSNIEQLAAGYGLMVYPLDSSLSALLTQVAAGYPVMLRFSDGTLWSEPRYAMLVGYNRAKGTVLLRAGMERRRLMDFNKFESAWKDAGGWAVLILSPTQLPANVDNTRWLKIANELSRSGQEQAAATAIKTLQAHH
;
A
#
# COMPACT_ATOMS: atom_id res chain seq x y z
N MET A 1 65.23 -20.59 -7.32
CA MET A 1 64.44 -19.36 -7.63
C MET A 1 63.05 -19.72 -8.18
N GLN A 2 62.23 -20.48 -7.44
CA GLN A 2 60.88 -20.91 -7.90
C GLN A 2 59.72 -20.53 -6.94
N GLY A 3 60.00 -20.05 -5.72
CA GLY A 3 58.97 -19.75 -4.72
C GLY A 3 58.29 -18.37 -4.82
N VAL A 4 58.84 -17.42 -5.58
CA VAL A 4 58.35 -16.03 -5.60
C VAL A 4 57.26 -15.79 -6.67
N ILE A 5 57.19 -16.66 -7.68
CA ILE A 5 56.26 -16.50 -8.82
C ILE A 5 54.83 -16.90 -8.44
N GLY A 6 54.66 -17.93 -7.59
CA GLY A 6 53.34 -18.42 -7.15
C GLY A 6 52.55 -17.44 -6.28
N LEU A 7 53.23 -16.68 -5.41
CA LEU A 7 52.55 -15.69 -4.54
C LEU A 7 52.01 -14.48 -5.31
N ARG A 8 52.65 -14.08 -6.42
CA ARG A 8 52.19 -12.95 -7.26
C ARG A 8 50.94 -13.32 -8.05
N ALA A 9 50.90 -14.54 -8.59
CA ALA A 9 49.72 -15.06 -9.26
C ALA A 9 48.53 -15.16 -8.27
N ALA A 10 48.73 -15.75 -7.09
CA ALA A 10 47.68 -15.88 -6.09
C ALA A 10 47.09 -14.53 -5.64
N ARG A 11 47.91 -13.48 -5.50
CA ARG A 11 47.45 -12.11 -5.18
C ARG A 11 46.63 -11.48 -6.30
N LEU A 12 46.98 -11.74 -7.56
CA LEU A 12 46.22 -11.25 -8.72
C LEU A 12 44.86 -11.95 -8.83
N TRP A 13 44.79 -13.25 -8.55
CA TRP A 13 43.53 -14.01 -8.50
C TRP A 13 42.63 -13.57 -7.33
N LEU A 14 43.20 -13.31 -6.15
CA LEU A 14 42.46 -12.77 -5.00
C LEU A 14 41.94 -11.35 -5.25
N ALA A 15 42.70 -10.49 -5.92
CA ALA A 15 42.26 -9.15 -6.29
C ALA A 15 41.14 -9.18 -7.36
N ALA A 16 41.21 -10.12 -8.31
CA ALA A 16 40.16 -10.32 -9.32
C ALA A 16 38.86 -10.87 -8.72
N LEU A 17 38.95 -11.78 -7.75
CA LEU A 17 37.80 -12.28 -6.98
C LEU A 17 37.17 -11.18 -6.11
N LEU A 18 37.99 -10.30 -5.52
CA LEU A 18 37.51 -9.17 -4.73
C LEU A 18 36.84 -8.09 -5.60
N ALA A 19 37.31 -7.90 -6.84
CA ALA A 19 36.72 -6.97 -7.81
C ALA A 19 35.38 -7.47 -8.38
N LEU A 20 35.20 -8.79 -8.55
CA LEU A 20 33.91 -9.38 -8.97
C LEU A 20 32.83 -9.33 -7.87
N ALA A 21 33.23 -9.21 -6.59
CA ALA A 21 32.28 -9.13 -5.48
C ALA A 21 31.62 -7.74 -5.33
N VAL A 22 32.06 -6.74 -6.09
CA VAL A 22 31.48 -5.37 -6.08
C VAL A 22 30.61 -5.14 -7.32
N VAL A 23 29.78 -6.11 -7.69
CA VAL A 23 28.56 -5.80 -8.47
C VAL A 23 27.52 -5.35 -7.45
N GLY A 24 27.67 -4.12 -6.99
CA GLY A 24 26.62 -3.45 -6.24
C GLY A 24 25.41 -3.34 -7.16
N CYS A 25 24.31 -4.02 -6.82
CA CYS A 25 23.00 -3.67 -7.36
C CYS A 25 22.70 -2.25 -6.88
N ALA A 26 23.15 -1.24 -7.63
CA ALA A 26 22.55 0.07 -7.56
C ALA A 26 21.09 -0.15 -8.00
N SER A 27 20.20 -0.30 -7.02
CA SER A 27 18.77 -0.33 -7.24
C SER A 27 18.41 0.96 -7.98
N VAL A 28 18.28 0.87 -9.30
CA VAL A 28 17.86 1.99 -10.14
C VAL A 28 16.42 2.27 -9.72
N GLU A 29 16.24 3.32 -8.92
CA GLU A 29 14.90 3.81 -8.59
C GLU A 29 14.13 4.02 -9.90
N PRO A 30 12.92 3.46 -10.04
CA PRO A 30 12.15 3.61 -11.27
C PRO A 30 12.02 5.10 -11.64
N PRO A 31 12.21 5.49 -12.92
CA PRO A 31 12.16 6.88 -13.34
C PRO A 31 10.80 7.56 -13.05
N GLU A 32 9.75 6.79 -12.78
CA GLU A 32 8.47 7.31 -12.28
C GLU A 32 8.56 7.92 -10.89
N PHE A 33 9.32 7.31 -9.97
CA PHE A 33 9.49 7.82 -8.61
C PHE A 33 10.09 9.23 -8.60
N LYS A 34 11.01 9.50 -9.55
CA LYS A 34 11.66 10.82 -9.68
C LYS A 34 10.72 11.93 -10.16
N ARG A 35 9.66 11.58 -10.88
CA ARG A 35 8.69 12.52 -11.47
C ARG A 35 7.56 12.91 -10.53
N LEU A 36 7.37 12.19 -9.42
CA LEU A 36 6.37 12.53 -8.41
C LEU A 36 6.67 13.88 -7.74
N PRO A 37 5.67 14.63 -7.26
CA PRO A 37 5.90 15.83 -6.45
C PRO A 37 6.87 15.55 -5.28
N GLU A 38 7.63 16.55 -4.85
CA GLU A 38 8.61 16.34 -3.77
C GLU A 38 7.92 15.96 -2.43
N ARG A 39 6.77 16.57 -2.14
CA ARG A 39 6.00 16.37 -0.91
C ARG A 39 4.52 16.43 -1.20
N VAL A 40 3.77 15.49 -0.64
CA VAL A 40 2.31 15.44 -0.71
C VAL A 40 1.76 15.10 0.67
N GLU A 41 0.67 15.76 1.05
CA GLU A 41 -0.11 15.40 2.23
C GLU A 41 -1.61 15.61 1.98
N LEU A 42 -2.38 14.54 2.21
CA LEU A 42 -3.83 14.52 2.12
C LEU A 42 -4.43 14.91 3.48
N ASN A 43 -4.63 16.21 3.66
CA ASN A 43 -5.11 16.78 4.93
C ASN A 43 -6.58 16.44 5.23
N GLY A 44 -7.41 16.37 4.18
CA GLY A 44 -8.86 16.19 4.25
C GLY A 44 -9.34 14.84 4.75
N VAL A 45 -8.44 13.85 4.80
CA VAL A 45 -8.85 12.47 5.09
C VAL A 45 -9.35 12.30 6.52
N PRO A 46 -10.56 11.73 6.76
CA PRO A 46 -11.03 11.44 8.11
C PRO A 46 -10.07 10.54 8.89
N PHE A 47 -10.00 10.74 10.21
CA PHE A 47 -9.19 9.93 11.10
C PHE A 47 -9.92 9.61 12.39
N PHE A 48 -9.97 8.31 12.71
CA PHE A 48 -10.53 7.80 13.94
C PHE A 48 -9.41 7.18 14.78
N ARG A 49 -9.26 7.65 16.02
CA ARG A 49 -8.26 7.11 16.95
C ARG A 49 -8.71 5.76 17.48
N GLY A 50 -7.79 4.80 17.58
CA GLY A 50 -8.05 3.55 18.29
C GLY A 50 -7.08 2.43 17.93
N ASN A 51 -6.85 1.53 18.89
CA ASN A 51 -5.96 0.38 18.71
C ASN A 51 -6.65 -0.99 18.66
N ALA A 52 -7.93 -1.06 19.04
CA ALA A 52 -8.69 -2.30 19.02
C ALA A 52 -8.76 -2.90 17.61
N ASN A 53 -8.77 -4.23 17.53
CA ASN A 53 -8.86 -5.00 16.28
C ASN A 53 -7.86 -4.51 15.22
N GLN A 54 -6.59 -4.37 15.63
CA GLN A 54 -5.48 -3.93 14.77
C GLN A 54 -5.68 -2.54 14.12
N GLY A 55 -6.70 -1.76 14.51
CA GLY A 55 -7.05 -0.47 13.90
C GLY A 55 -7.81 -0.59 12.56
N ALA A 56 -8.24 -1.80 12.17
CA ALA A 56 -8.93 -2.02 10.89
C ALA A 56 -10.27 -1.28 10.79
N PRO A 57 -11.18 -1.34 11.78
CA PRO A 57 -12.44 -0.59 11.71
C PRO A 57 -12.24 0.92 11.60
N GLN A 58 -11.21 1.47 12.27
CA GLN A 58 -10.87 2.88 12.24
C GLN A 58 -10.38 3.32 10.87
N THR A 59 -9.48 2.53 10.30
CA THR A 59 -8.89 2.79 8.98
C THR A 59 -9.96 2.68 7.89
N LEU A 60 -10.77 1.62 7.92
CA LEU A 60 -11.86 1.42 6.95
C LEU A 60 -12.93 2.51 7.05
N ALA A 61 -13.32 2.93 8.25
CA ALA A 61 -14.23 4.06 8.42
C ALA A 61 -13.67 5.36 7.79
N GLY A 62 -12.36 5.58 7.91
CA GLY A 62 -11.68 6.70 7.24
C GLY A 62 -11.75 6.60 5.73
N MET A 63 -11.45 5.44 5.15
CA MET A 63 -11.53 5.19 3.71
C MET A 63 -12.95 5.32 3.15
N LEU A 64 -13.95 4.80 3.86
CA LEU A 64 -15.36 4.96 3.48
C LEU A 64 -15.81 6.43 3.57
N GLY A 65 -15.30 7.17 4.56
CA GLY A 65 -15.53 8.61 4.70
C GLY A 65 -15.01 9.41 3.50
N GLU A 66 -13.86 9.04 2.92
CA GLU A 66 -13.36 9.64 1.66
C GLU A 66 -14.33 9.44 0.50
N GLN A 67 -15.01 8.31 0.48
CA GLN A 67 -16.07 7.99 -0.49
C GLN A 67 -17.43 8.59 -0.09
N ARG A 68 -17.45 9.53 0.86
CA ARG A 68 -18.64 10.20 1.42
C ARG A 68 -19.63 9.26 2.12
N ILE A 69 -19.21 8.04 2.45
CA ILE A 69 -19.99 7.08 3.23
C ILE A 69 -19.71 7.35 4.71
N ARG A 70 -20.68 7.94 5.39
CA ARG A 70 -20.57 8.30 6.82
C ARG A 70 -20.83 7.07 7.68
N ILE A 71 -19.76 6.48 8.22
CA ILE A 71 -19.84 5.37 9.16
C ILE A 71 -18.83 5.54 10.30
N THR A 72 -19.14 5.02 11.48
CA THR A 72 -18.22 5.03 12.62
C THR A 72 -17.54 3.67 12.78
N PRO A 73 -16.32 3.61 13.35
CA PRO A 73 -15.58 2.35 13.51
C PRO A 73 -16.37 1.27 14.27
N GLY A 74 -17.17 1.65 15.28
CA GLY A 74 -17.96 0.72 16.07
C GLY A 74 -18.99 -0.06 15.24
N LEU A 75 -19.55 0.55 14.19
CA LEU A 75 -20.52 -0.09 13.29
C LEU A 75 -19.86 -1.09 12.32
N LEU A 76 -18.53 -1.03 12.16
CA LEU A 76 -17.78 -1.93 11.27
C LEU A 76 -17.29 -3.20 11.98
N VAL A 77 -17.30 -3.25 13.32
CA VAL A 77 -16.78 -4.40 14.08
C VAL A 77 -17.52 -5.70 13.73
N LYS A 78 -18.85 -5.70 13.82
CA LYS A 78 -19.66 -6.90 13.52
C LYS A 78 -19.62 -7.29 12.04
N PRO A 79 -19.79 -6.37 11.06
CA PRO A 79 -19.63 -6.70 9.64
C PRO A 79 -18.25 -7.26 9.26
N LEU A 80 -17.19 -6.80 9.93
CA LEU A 80 -15.83 -7.34 9.77
C LEU A 80 -15.60 -8.66 10.51
N LYS A 81 -16.63 -9.17 11.22
CA LYS A 81 -16.62 -10.41 12.00
C LYS A 81 -15.57 -10.40 13.13
N LEU A 82 -15.44 -9.27 13.81
CA LEU A 82 -14.48 -9.08 14.89
C LEU A 82 -15.14 -9.13 16.27
N PRO A 83 -14.45 -9.65 17.31
CA PRO A 83 -13.16 -10.37 17.22
C PRO A 83 -13.33 -11.79 16.63
N GLY A 84 -12.23 -12.41 16.18
CA GLY A 84 -12.17 -13.82 15.79
C GLY A 84 -11.98 -14.11 14.29
N ALA A 85 -12.02 -13.08 13.44
CA ALA A 85 -11.78 -13.19 11.99
C ALA A 85 -10.53 -12.41 11.53
N GLU A 86 -9.58 -12.16 12.42
CA GLU A 86 -8.35 -11.39 12.16
C GLU A 86 -7.54 -11.98 10.99
N ALA A 87 -7.49 -13.31 10.87
CA ALA A 87 -6.79 -14.01 9.79
C ALA A 87 -7.42 -13.76 8.39
N SER A 88 -8.73 -13.53 8.32
CA SER A 88 -9.47 -13.28 7.08
C SER A 88 -9.84 -11.80 6.92
N LEU A 89 -9.22 -10.91 7.70
CA LEU A 89 -9.69 -9.54 7.82
C LEU A 89 -9.54 -8.73 6.52
N GLN A 90 -8.49 -8.99 5.73
CA GLN A 90 -8.30 -8.36 4.41
C GLN A 90 -9.47 -8.67 3.48
N SER A 91 -9.83 -9.95 3.33
CA SER A 91 -10.95 -10.35 2.47
C SER A 91 -12.30 -9.89 3.02
N ASN A 92 -12.49 -9.86 4.35
CA ASN A 92 -13.68 -9.26 4.97
C ASN A 92 -13.79 -7.76 4.68
N ILE A 93 -12.69 -7.01 4.71
CA ILE A 93 -12.64 -5.59 4.34
C ILE A 93 -13.03 -5.41 2.87
N GLU A 94 -12.42 -6.20 1.99
CA GLU A 94 -12.66 -6.16 0.54
C GLU A 94 -14.14 -6.44 0.22
N GLN A 95 -14.71 -7.51 0.80
CA GLN A 95 -16.12 -7.87 0.64
C GLN A 95 -17.05 -6.80 1.19
N LEU A 96 -16.73 -6.25 2.38
CA LEU A 96 -17.57 -5.22 2.99
C LEU A 96 -17.59 -3.95 2.15
N ALA A 97 -16.43 -3.49 1.67
CA ALA A 97 -16.34 -2.32 0.80
C ALA A 97 -17.04 -2.56 -0.55
N ALA A 98 -16.87 -3.74 -1.16
CA ALA A 98 -17.61 -4.13 -2.37
C ALA A 98 -19.13 -4.13 -2.13
N GLY A 99 -19.59 -4.52 -0.93
CA GLY A 99 -21.00 -4.44 -0.53
C GLY A 99 -21.59 -3.02 -0.53
N TYR A 100 -20.74 -1.98 -0.47
CA TYR A 100 -21.13 -0.57 -0.67
C TYR A 100 -21.06 -0.11 -2.14
N GLY A 101 -20.83 -1.02 -3.09
CA GLY A 101 -20.66 -0.69 -4.50
C GLY A 101 -19.30 -0.05 -4.81
N LEU A 102 -18.32 -0.19 -3.92
CA LEU A 102 -16.99 0.41 -4.09
C LEU A 102 -16.02 -0.56 -4.79
N MET A 103 -15.12 0.01 -5.58
CA MET A 103 -14.03 -0.68 -6.24
C MET A 103 -12.86 -0.82 -5.26
N VAL A 104 -12.54 -2.06 -4.87
CA VAL A 104 -11.35 -2.33 -4.04
C VAL A 104 -10.20 -2.73 -4.95
N TYR A 105 -9.28 -1.80 -5.17
CA TYR A 105 -8.21 -1.93 -6.16
C TYR A 105 -6.88 -2.28 -5.49
N PRO A 106 -6.37 -3.52 -5.62
CA PRO A 106 -5.10 -3.91 -5.02
C PRO A 106 -3.93 -3.25 -5.76
N LEU A 107 -2.94 -2.80 -4.97
CA LEU A 107 -1.73 -2.16 -5.47
C LEU A 107 -0.58 -3.14 -5.50
N ASP A 108 0.36 -2.90 -6.42
CA ASP A 108 1.60 -3.68 -6.48
C ASP A 108 2.43 -3.41 -5.22
N SER A 109 3.14 -4.43 -4.74
CA SER A 109 3.92 -4.36 -3.49
C SER A 109 5.25 -3.60 -3.65
N SER A 110 5.19 -2.38 -4.19
CA SER A 110 6.30 -1.44 -4.34
C SER A 110 5.97 -0.08 -3.73
N LEU A 111 6.96 0.57 -3.10
CA LEU A 111 6.76 1.90 -2.53
C LEU A 111 6.32 2.93 -3.59
N SER A 112 6.89 2.86 -4.79
CA SER A 112 6.53 3.75 -5.89
C SER A 112 5.06 3.63 -6.28
N ALA A 113 4.49 2.41 -6.32
CA ALA A 113 3.08 2.22 -6.62
C ALA A 113 2.18 2.92 -5.58
N LEU A 114 2.55 2.87 -4.30
CA LEU A 114 1.78 3.55 -3.25
C LEU A 114 1.90 5.07 -3.35
N LEU A 115 3.12 5.58 -3.54
CA LEU A 115 3.34 7.04 -3.61
C LEU A 115 2.67 7.67 -4.84
N THR A 116 2.62 6.97 -5.97
CA THR A 116 1.92 7.42 -7.17
C THR A 116 0.44 7.67 -6.91
N GLN A 117 -0.23 6.80 -6.14
CA GLN A 117 -1.64 6.99 -5.79
C GLN A 117 -1.84 8.17 -4.85
N VAL A 118 -0.99 8.30 -3.84
CA VAL A 118 -1.03 9.44 -2.90
C VAL A 118 -0.78 10.76 -3.63
N ALA A 119 0.15 10.76 -4.59
CA ALA A 119 0.41 11.92 -5.44
C ALA A 119 -0.80 12.31 -6.30
N ALA A 120 -1.62 11.34 -6.70
CA ALA A 120 -2.87 11.54 -7.41
C ALA A 120 -4.05 11.90 -6.50
N GLY A 121 -3.82 12.04 -5.18
CA GLY A 121 -4.85 12.44 -4.22
C GLY A 121 -5.58 11.28 -3.54
N TYR A 122 -5.16 10.03 -3.75
CA TYR A 122 -5.81 8.87 -3.18
C TYR A 122 -5.09 8.36 -1.92
N PRO A 123 -5.76 8.32 -0.76
CA PRO A 123 -5.19 7.64 0.40
C PRO A 123 -5.12 6.13 0.13
N VAL A 124 -4.08 5.49 0.64
CA VAL A 124 -3.87 4.05 0.48
C VAL A 124 -4.11 3.35 1.81
N MET A 125 -5.02 2.38 1.84
CA MET A 125 -5.20 1.51 2.99
C MET A 125 -4.20 0.36 2.90
N LEU A 126 -3.50 0.07 4.00
CA LEU A 126 -2.45 -0.95 4.02
C LEU A 126 -2.35 -1.63 5.38
N ARG A 127 -1.64 -2.76 5.41
CA ARG A 127 -1.30 -3.50 6.63
C ARG A 127 0.20 -3.49 6.85
N PHE A 128 0.68 -3.10 8.02
CA PHE A 128 2.11 -3.00 8.32
C PHE A 128 2.43 -3.48 9.73
N SER A 129 3.66 -3.97 9.92
CA SER A 129 4.19 -4.29 11.25
C SER A 129 4.64 -3.01 11.93
N ASP A 130 4.16 -2.73 13.14
CA ASP A 130 4.45 -1.46 13.83
C ASP A 130 5.89 -1.35 14.37
N GLY A 131 6.73 -2.36 14.11
CA GLY A 131 8.13 -2.43 14.48
C GLY A 131 8.38 -3.05 15.86
N THR A 132 7.32 -3.47 16.56
CA THR A 132 7.43 -4.20 17.83
C THR A 132 7.41 -5.70 17.58
N LEU A 133 8.44 -6.41 18.06
CA LEU A 133 8.70 -7.84 17.77
C LEU A 133 7.53 -8.79 18.13
N TRP A 134 6.61 -8.34 19.00
CA TRP A 134 5.48 -9.12 19.52
C TRP A 134 4.11 -8.47 19.24
N SER A 135 4.06 -7.44 18.40
CA SER A 135 2.80 -6.80 18.02
C SER A 135 2.23 -7.44 16.77
N GLU A 136 0.91 -7.66 16.74
CA GLU A 136 0.23 -8.07 15.53
C GLU A 136 0.31 -6.96 14.47
N PRO A 137 0.47 -7.29 13.18
CA PRO A 137 0.44 -6.29 12.13
C PRO A 137 -0.86 -5.49 12.15
N ARG A 138 -0.75 -4.20 11.89
CA ARG A 138 -1.82 -3.22 12.06
C ARG A 138 -2.26 -2.64 10.74
N TYR A 139 -3.49 -2.13 10.70
CA TYR A 139 -3.99 -1.41 9.54
C TYR A 139 -3.72 0.08 9.70
N ALA A 140 -3.33 0.70 8.60
CA ALA A 140 -3.03 2.10 8.51
C ALA A 140 -3.50 2.67 7.18
N MET A 141 -3.49 3.99 7.11
CA MET A 141 -3.72 4.72 5.89
C MET A 141 -2.49 5.58 5.58
N LEU A 142 -1.89 5.36 4.42
CA LEU A 142 -0.86 6.24 3.87
C LEU A 142 -1.55 7.46 3.25
N VAL A 143 -1.21 8.63 3.77
CA VAL A 143 -1.84 9.91 3.41
C VAL A 143 -0.84 10.96 2.96
N GLY A 144 0.44 10.62 2.86
CA GLY A 144 1.43 11.59 2.44
C GLY A 144 2.84 11.01 2.41
N TYR A 145 3.74 11.79 1.85
CA TYR A 145 5.16 11.49 1.81
C TYR A 145 5.98 12.76 1.60
N ASN A 146 7.28 12.64 1.86
CA ASN A 146 8.29 13.65 1.61
C ASN A 146 9.53 12.97 1.04
N ARG A 147 9.73 13.10 -0.28
CA ARG A 147 10.85 12.47 -1.00
C ARG A 147 12.19 13.05 -0.56
N ALA A 148 12.27 14.37 -0.34
CA ALA A 148 13.51 15.01 0.10
C ALA A 148 13.97 14.50 1.48
N LYS A 149 13.03 14.14 2.36
CA LYS A 149 13.34 13.55 3.67
C LYS A 149 13.30 12.01 3.68
N GLY A 150 12.91 11.36 2.58
CA GLY A 150 12.73 9.91 2.52
C GLY A 150 11.70 9.38 3.52
N THR A 151 10.57 10.06 3.73
CA THR A 151 9.57 9.67 4.75
C THR A 151 8.15 9.56 4.19
N VAL A 152 7.39 8.59 4.69
CA VAL A 152 5.93 8.51 4.53
C VAL A 152 5.22 9.09 5.74
N LEU A 153 3.97 9.51 5.53
CA LEU A 153 3.03 9.94 6.57
C LEU A 153 1.83 9.00 6.62
N LEU A 154 1.69 8.30 7.74
CA LEU A 154 0.59 7.38 8.02
C LEU A 154 -0.39 8.00 9.02
N ARG A 155 -1.65 7.61 8.89
CA ARG A 155 -2.68 7.67 9.94
C ARG A 155 -2.85 6.26 10.49
N ALA A 156 -2.50 6.04 11.76
CA ALA A 156 -2.52 4.71 12.36
C ALA A 156 -2.72 4.77 13.88
N GLY A 157 -3.56 3.89 14.41
CA GLY A 157 -3.74 3.76 15.85
C GLY A 157 -4.22 5.06 16.52
N MET A 158 -3.41 5.59 17.44
CA MET A 158 -3.67 6.87 18.12
C MET A 158 -3.03 8.06 17.40
N GLU A 159 -2.17 7.81 16.42
CA GLU A 159 -1.34 8.80 15.75
C GLU A 159 -1.99 9.25 14.44
N ARG A 160 -2.49 10.49 14.43
CA ARG A 160 -2.98 11.11 13.18
C ARG A 160 -1.84 11.36 12.19
N ARG A 161 -0.62 11.57 12.70
CA ARG A 161 0.57 11.89 11.91
C ARG A 161 1.74 11.01 12.38
N ARG A 162 1.81 9.79 11.86
CA ARG A 162 2.93 8.88 12.11
C ARG A 162 3.90 8.96 10.94
N LEU A 163 5.08 9.50 11.17
CA LEU A 163 6.15 9.57 10.16
C LEU A 163 7.01 8.32 10.22
N MET A 164 7.37 7.76 9.06
CA MET A 164 8.30 6.64 8.96
C MET A 164 9.26 6.86 7.80
N ASP A 165 10.53 6.50 7.99
CA ASP A 165 11.51 6.45 6.91
C ASP A 165 11.06 5.43 5.85
N PHE A 166 11.32 5.70 4.57
CA PHE A 166 10.91 4.85 3.44
C PHE A 166 11.34 3.40 3.62
N ASN A 167 12.61 3.15 3.94
CA ASN A 167 13.13 1.80 4.11
C ASN A 167 12.47 1.07 5.28
N LYS A 168 12.24 1.77 6.40
CA LYS A 168 11.58 1.18 7.58
C LYS A 168 10.12 0.86 7.28
N PHE A 169 9.42 1.77 6.60
CA PHE A 169 8.06 1.54 6.17
C PHE A 169 7.95 0.38 5.18
N GLU A 170 8.82 0.34 4.17
CA GLU A 170 8.77 -0.71 3.15
C GLU A 170 9.08 -2.09 3.75
N SER A 171 10.05 -2.19 4.66
CA SER A 171 10.29 -3.43 5.42
C SER A 171 9.05 -3.81 6.23
N ALA A 172 8.56 -2.91 7.10
CA ALA A 172 7.41 -3.16 7.95
C ALA A 172 6.15 -3.59 7.18
N TRP A 173 5.93 -3.00 6.02
CA TRP A 173 4.81 -3.32 5.14
C TRP A 173 4.97 -4.68 4.46
N LYS A 174 6.16 -4.98 3.93
CA LYS A 174 6.46 -6.28 3.30
C LYS A 174 6.45 -7.42 4.31
N ASP A 175 6.96 -7.19 5.53
CA ASP A 175 6.92 -8.15 6.63
C ASP A 175 5.49 -8.50 7.04
N ALA A 176 4.54 -7.59 6.82
CA ALA A 176 3.11 -7.80 7.04
C ALA A 176 2.36 -8.36 5.80
N GLY A 177 3.09 -8.80 4.77
CA GLY A 177 2.56 -9.41 3.55
C GLY A 177 2.38 -8.44 2.38
N GLY A 178 2.77 -7.18 2.50
CA GLY A 178 2.75 -6.23 1.37
C GLY A 178 1.35 -5.88 0.85
N TRP A 179 0.30 -6.11 1.65
CA TRP A 179 -1.08 -5.81 1.27
C TRP A 179 -1.35 -4.32 1.32
N ALA A 180 -1.84 -3.77 0.22
CA ALA A 180 -2.29 -2.39 0.09
C ALA A 180 -3.39 -2.31 -0.96
N VAL A 181 -4.42 -1.52 -0.68
CA VAL A 181 -5.57 -1.34 -1.56
C VAL A 181 -5.99 0.13 -1.60
N LEU A 182 -6.55 0.52 -2.72
CA LEU A 182 -7.43 1.68 -2.81
C LEU A 182 -8.88 1.24 -2.61
N ILE A 183 -9.68 2.13 -2.06
CA ILE A 183 -11.13 1.98 -1.97
C ILE A 183 -11.73 3.16 -2.71
N LEU A 184 -12.26 2.92 -3.91
CA LEU A 184 -12.64 3.94 -4.87
C LEU A 184 -14.12 3.85 -5.23
N SER A 185 -14.76 4.97 -5.54
CA SER A 185 -16.04 4.92 -6.24
C SER A 185 -15.87 4.37 -7.66
N PRO A 186 -16.90 3.75 -8.26
CA PRO A 186 -16.84 3.27 -9.64
C PRO A 186 -16.55 4.34 -10.70
N THR A 187 -16.65 5.62 -10.35
CA THR A 187 -16.38 6.76 -11.24
C THR A 187 -14.96 7.31 -11.08
N GLN A 188 -14.12 6.71 -10.23
CA GLN A 188 -12.76 7.16 -9.97
C GLN A 188 -11.75 6.08 -10.39
N LEU A 189 -10.92 6.40 -11.37
CA LEU A 189 -9.83 5.52 -11.78
C LEU A 189 -8.58 5.76 -10.90
N PRO A 190 -7.85 4.70 -10.54
CA PRO A 190 -6.54 4.85 -9.92
C PRO A 190 -5.56 5.51 -10.89
N ALA A 191 -4.50 6.12 -10.35
CA ALA A 191 -3.39 6.56 -11.19
C ALA A 191 -2.73 5.36 -11.87
N ASN A 192 -2.39 5.48 -13.15
CA ASN A 192 -1.83 4.38 -13.96
C ASN A 192 -2.70 3.10 -13.89
N VAL A 193 -4.00 3.24 -14.18
CA VAL A 193 -4.93 2.11 -14.14
C VAL A 193 -4.49 0.94 -15.02
N ASP A 194 -4.53 -0.27 -14.46
CA ASP A 194 -4.43 -1.51 -15.21
C ASP A 194 -5.84 -1.91 -15.65
N ASN A 195 -6.09 -1.84 -16.96
CA ASN A 195 -7.40 -2.14 -17.55
C ASN A 195 -7.90 -3.54 -17.20
N THR A 196 -7.01 -4.54 -17.21
CA THR A 196 -7.38 -5.94 -16.94
C THR A 196 -7.78 -6.09 -15.47
N ARG A 197 -7.00 -5.50 -14.57
CA ARG A 197 -7.29 -5.51 -13.12
C ARG A 197 -8.60 -4.79 -12.82
N TRP A 198 -8.82 -3.62 -13.41
CA TRP A 198 -10.05 -2.84 -13.24
C TRP A 198 -11.29 -3.60 -13.70
N LEU A 199 -11.26 -4.18 -14.90
CA LEU A 199 -12.37 -4.97 -15.44
C LEU A 199 -12.64 -6.23 -14.60
N LYS A 200 -11.60 -6.88 -14.09
CA LYS A 200 -11.75 -8.02 -13.17
C LYS A 200 -12.54 -7.61 -11.92
N ILE A 201 -12.16 -6.51 -11.27
CA ILE A 201 -12.85 -6.01 -10.07
C ILE A 201 -14.29 -5.63 -10.40
N ALA A 202 -14.54 -4.97 -11.54
CA ALA A 202 -15.89 -4.62 -11.96
C ALA A 202 -16.78 -5.88 -12.14
N ASN A 203 -16.22 -6.94 -12.74
CA ASN A 203 -16.94 -8.21 -12.89
C ASN A 203 -17.21 -8.90 -11.54
N GLU A 204 -16.26 -8.87 -10.61
CA GLU A 204 -16.45 -9.36 -9.24
C GLU A 204 -17.54 -8.58 -8.50
N LEU A 205 -17.55 -7.26 -8.67
CA LEU A 205 -18.57 -6.37 -8.11
C LEU A 205 -19.96 -6.73 -8.67
N SER A 206 -20.07 -6.95 -9.99
CA SER A 206 -21.31 -7.43 -10.61
C SER A 206 -21.78 -8.77 -10.02
N ARG A 207 -20.87 -9.74 -9.86
CA ARG A 207 -21.18 -11.07 -9.27
C ARG A 207 -21.62 -10.99 -7.82
N SER A 208 -21.22 -9.94 -7.10
CA SER A 208 -21.64 -9.67 -5.72
C SER A 208 -23.00 -8.94 -5.62
N GLY A 209 -23.71 -8.75 -6.74
CA GLY A 209 -25.02 -8.08 -6.80
C GLY A 209 -24.96 -6.58 -7.03
N GLN A 210 -23.77 -6.02 -7.28
CA GLN A 210 -23.55 -4.59 -7.48
C GLN A 210 -23.43 -4.26 -8.98
N GLU A 211 -24.42 -4.69 -9.76
CA GLU A 211 -24.41 -4.60 -11.24
C GLU A 211 -24.33 -3.15 -11.75
N GLN A 212 -25.05 -2.22 -11.12
CA GLN A 212 -25.01 -0.80 -11.51
C GLN A 212 -23.63 -0.17 -11.28
N ALA A 213 -23.01 -0.48 -10.15
CA ALA A 213 -21.67 -0.03 -9.83
C ALA A 213 -20.64 -0.62 -10.82
N ALA A 214 -20.75 -1.92 -11.12
CA ALA A 214 -19.93 -2.59 -12.11
C ALA A 214 -20.04 -1.95 -13.51
N ALA A 215 -21.27 -1.72 -13.99
CA ALA A 215 -21.50 -1.06 -15.28
C ALA A 215 -20.90 0.35 -15.31
N THR A 216 -21.02 1.09 -14.21
CA THR A 216 -20.42 2.43 -14.06
C THR A 216 -18.89 2.36 -14.11
N ALA A 217 -18.27 1.39 -13.46
CA ALA A 217 -16.82 1.19 -13.50
C ALA A 217 -16.33 0.89 -14.92
N ILE A 218 -17.03 0.02 -15.65
CA ILE A 218 -16.68 -0.31 -17.05
C ILE A 218 -16.78 0.93 -17.94
N LYS A 219 -17.88 1.69 -17.82
CA LYS A 219 -18.08 2.93 -18.58
C LYS A 219 -17.01 3.98 -18.26
N THR A 220 -16.63 4.10 -16.99
CA THR A 220 -15.58 5.04 -16.55
C THR A 220 -14.25 4.71 -17.20
N LEU A 221 -13.87 3.42 -17.26
CA LEU A 221 -12.65 3.00 -17.95
C LEU A 221 -12.71 3.29 -19.45
N GLN A 222 -13.84 3.00 -20.10
CA GLN A 222 -14.02 3.26 -21.54
C GLN A 222 -13.88 4.74 -21.89
N ALA A 223 -14.37 5.65 -21.04
CA ALA A 223 -14.31 7.09 -21.26
C ALA A 223 -12.91 7.71 -21.04
N HIS A 224 -11.97 6.95 -20.47
CA HIS A 224 -10.58 7.39 -20.24
C HIS A 224 -9.67 7.13 -21.46
N HIS A 225 -10.16 6.38 -22.45
CA HIS A 225 -9.48 6.13 -23.72
C HIS A 225 -10.07 7.00 -24.83
#